data_AF-A0A1H4EIX7-F1
#
_entry.id   AF-A0A1H4EIX7-F1
#
_cell.length_a   1.000
_cell.length_b   1.000
_cell.length_c   1.000
_cell.angle_alpha   90.00
_cell.angle_beta   90.00
_cell.angle_gamma   90.00
#
_symmetry.space_group_name_H-M   'P 1'
#
loop_
_entity.id
_entity.type
_entity.pdbx_description
1 polymer ?
#
loop_
_entity_poly.entity_id
_entity_poly.type
_entity_poly.pdbx_seq_one_letter_code
_entity_poly.pdbx_strand_id
1 'polypeptide(L)'
;MKQSSAQTPGLSWLPPARWFLLASLAYLLVTLIATSHNYHSLLSMGVQRDWSQVFHRVAPNWLIWALLTPFIVRFTQHYPWNESKRWQCLLTQLTAAVVFLALNWLLIASYVYLFINPEQQLSFGYVLSRYFANPFHIHWGVYLGTVTACFLLQYYRSFHQSQLRTQQLEKGLLKAELQALKSQLNPHFLLNTLNAIVSLIRTEDKTKALQATNQLSQLLRFVLQTQQQEAVPLRHEWQFMDLYFALQRLRFGERLQLDIALDEQLDNCLVPPLLLQPLFENAIEHSCKLVSATSTIAVRISLDPDQQMVTVLVQNSYASHNPRQGFGIGLSNTRARLQAFFGPEASLKHGPSGPDHYTTTLRFPMILDAKEAGDRP
;
A
#
# COMPACT_ATOMS: atom_id res chain seq x y z
N MET A 1 -2.86 12.15 -22.12
CA MET A 1 -3.25 12.23 -20.70
C MET A 1 -4.77 12.28 -20.61
N LYS A 2 -5.42 11.12 -20.45
CA LYS A 2 -6.87 11.03 -20.25
C LYS A 2 -7.17 11.25 -18.78
N GLN A 3 -7.99 12.27 -18.49
CA GLN A 3 -8.56 12.49 -17.17
C GLN A 3 -9.33 11.24 -16.75
N SER A 4 -8.83 10.54 -15.74
CA SER A 4 -9.57 9.52 -15.02
C SER A 4 -10.69 10.22 -14.28
N SER A 5 -11.91 10.08 -14.79
CA SER A 5 -13.14 10.34 -14.05
C SER A 5 -13.17 9.37 -12.88
N ALA A 6 -12.66 9.82 -11.73
CA ALA A 6 -12.88 9.16 -10.46
C ALA A 6 -14.40 9.12 -10.23
N GLN A 7 -14.98 7.95 -10.49
CA GLN A 7 -16.33 7.60 -10.08
C GLN A 7 -16.39 7.79 -8.56
N THR A 8 -16.96 8.91 -8.12
CA THR A 8 -17.34 9.13 -6.73
C THR A 8 -18.34 8.03 -6.35
N PRO A 9 -18.02 7.13 -5.39
CA PRO A 9 -18.95 6.10 -4.96
C PRO A 9 -20.22 6.78 -4.41
N GLY A 10 -21.38 6.28 -4.84
CA GLY A 10 -22.70 6.84 -4.53
C GLY A 10 -22.88 7.17 -3.05
N LEU A 11 -23.20 8.43 -2.79
CA LEU A 11 -23.35 9.06 -1.48
C LEU A 11 -24.70 8.69 -0.80
N SER A 12 -24.96 7.41 -0.49
CA SER A 12 -26.21 7.01 0.19
C SER A 12 -25.95 6.07 1.36
N TRP A 13 -25.61 6.63 2.51
CA TRP A 13 -25.09 5.86 3.65
C TRP A 13 -26.15 5.45 4.69
N LEU A 14 -27.41 5.86 4.50
CA LEU A 14 -28.59 5.43 5.23
C LEU A 14 -29.80 5.67 4.31
N PRO A 15 -30.83 4.79 4.28
CA PRO A 15 -32.02 5.05 3.48
C PRO A 15 -32.61 6.42 3.86
N PRO A 16 -33.05 7.24 2.90
CA PRO A 16 -33.51 8.62 3.14
C PRO A 16 -34.49 8.75 4.31
N ALA A 17 -35.32 7.72 4.49
CA ALA A 17 -36.30 7.62 5.57
C ALA A 17 -35.68 7.64 6.99
N ARG A 18 -34.53 6.99 7.23
CA ARG A 18 -33.92 6.95 8.57
C ARG A 18 -33.30 8.30 8.97
N TRP A 19 -32.72 9.01 8.01
CA TRP A 19 -32.22 10.37 8.23
C TRP A 19 -33.35 11.35 8.51
N PHE A 20 -34.43 11.26 7.73
CA PHE A 20 -35.61 12.08 7.92
C PHE A 20 -36.21 11.88 9.32
N LEU A 21 -36.33 10.64 9.78
CA LEU A 21 -36.83 10.32 11.12
C LEU A 21 -35.93 10.90 12.23
N LEU A 22 -34.61 10.71 12.15
CA LEU A 22 -33.68 11.23 13.15
C LEU A 22 -33.66 12.77 13.20
N ALA A 23 -33.62 13.41 12.02
CA ALA A 23 -33.70 14.87 11.93
C ALA A 23 -35.04 15.37 12.49
N SER A 24 -36.16 14.73 12.13
CA SER A 24 -37.49 15.10 12.63
C SER A 24 -37.59 14.97 14.15
N LEU A 25 -37.04 13.90 14.74
CA LEU A 25 -36.99 13.73 16.19
C LEU A 25 -36.14 14.82 16.87
N ALA A 26 -34.98 15.16 16.29
CA ALA A 26 -34.13 16.22 16.81
C ALA A 26 -34.82 17.59 16.77
N TYR A 27 -35.42 17.96 15.63
CA TYR A 27 -36.17 19.22 15.51
C TYR A 27 -37.45 19.24 16.34
N LEU A 28 -38.11 18.10 16.55
CA LEU A 28 -39.23 17.99 17.48
C LEU A 28 -38.78 18.27 18.92
N LEU A 29 -37.65 17.71 19.35
CA LEU A 29 -37.09 17.99 20.66
C LEU A 29 -36.76 19.49 20.83
N VAL A 30 -36.09 20.09 19.84
CA VAL A 30 -35.81 21.55 19.84
C VAL A 30 -37.11 22.35 19.90
N THR A 31 -38.14 21.93 19.17
CA THR A 31 -39.46 22.56 19.20
C THR A 31 -40.06 22.52 20.61
N LEU A 32 -40.08 21.36 21.26
CA LEU A 32 -40.64 21.20 22.60
C LEU A 32 -39.90 22.05 23.64
N ILE A 33 -38.56 22.10 23.56
CA ILE A 33 -37.73 22.95 24.44
C ILE A 33 -38.04 24.43 24.19
N ALA A 34 -38.07 24.85 22.92
CA ALA A 34 -38.37 26.23 22.55
C ALA A 34 -39.78 26.64 22.98
N THR A 35 -40.78 25.76 22.83
CA THR A 35 -42.14 25.99 23.30
C THR A 35 -42.19 26.13 24.81
N SER A 36 -41.54 25.24 25.56
CA SER A 36 -41.48 25.31 27.03
C SER A 36 -40.84 26.62 27.51
N HIS A 37 -39.74 27.03 26.88
CA HIS A 37 -39.07 28.30 27.18
C HIS A 37 -39.97 29.51 26.90
N ASN A 38 -40.62 29.54 25.73
CA ASN A 38 -41.55 30.63 25.39
C ASN A 38 -42.77 30.67 26.32
N TYR A 39 -43.29 29.51 26.71
CA TYR A 39 -44.42 29.41 27.63
C TYR A 39 -44.07 30.00 29.01
N HIS A 40 -42.93 29.61 29.60
CA HIS A 40 -42.47 30.16 30.88
C HIS A 40 -42.16 31.65 30.79
N SER A 41 -41.61 32.12 29.67
CA SER A 41 -41.36 33.54 29.42
C SER A 41 -42.66 34.36 29.35
N LEU A 42 -43.72 33.82 28.77
CA LEU A 42 -45.03 34.48 28.77
C LEU A 42 -45.66 34.51 30.17
N LEU A 43 -45.54 33.40 30.92
CA LEU A 43 -46.02 33.34 32.30
C LEU A 43 -45.30 34.34 33.23
N SER A 44 -43.98 34.50 33.08
CA SER A 44 -43.22 35.47 33.88
C SER A 44 -43.57 36.93 33.55
N MET A 45 -44.12 37.19 32.37
CA MET A 45 -44.67 38.50 31.97
C MET A 45 -46.15 38.68 32.36
N GLY A 46 -46.74 37.73 33.09
CA GLY A 46 -48.15 37.78 33.50
C GLY A 46 -49.15 37.46 32.38
N VAL A 47 -48.70 36.97 31.23
CA VAL A 47 -49.55 36.63 30.08
C VAL A 47 -49.94 35.16 30.17
N GLN A 48 -51.19 34.88 30.54
CA GLN A 48 -51.72 33.51 30.52
C GLN A 48 -52.15 33.11 29.11
N ARG A 49 -51.57 32.02 28.61
CA ARG A 49 -51.95 31.36 27.35
C ARG A 49 -51.85 29.86 27.49
N ASP A 50 -52.63 29.14 26.72
CA ASP A 50 -52.53 27.68 26.66
C ASP A 50 -51.20 27.25 26.04
N TRP A 51 -50.61 26.20 26.57
CA TRP A 51 -49.35 25.65 26.07
C TRP A 51 -49.45 25.24 24.59
N SER A 52 -50.59 24.69 24.17
CA SER A 52 -50.86 24.32 22.78
C SER A 52 -50.79 25.52 21.83
N GLN A 53 -51.33 26.67 22.24
CA GLN A 53 -51.27 27.90 21.44
C GLN A 53 -49.83 28.41 21.30
N VAL A 54 -49.01 28.26 22.34
CA VAL A 54 -47.57 28.58 22.27
C VAL A 54 -46.85 27.58 21.35
N PHE A 55 -47.18 26.29 21.43
CA PHE A 55 -46.64 25.26 20.55
C PHE A 55 -46.91 25.58 19.08
N HIS A 56 -48.16 25.86 18.72
CA HIS A 56 -48.53 26.20 17.33
C HIS A 56 -47.83 27.45 16.80
N ARG A 57 -47.48 28.42 17.67
CA ARG A 57 -46.73 29.62 17.27
C ARG A 57 -45.23 29.38 17.11
N VAL A 58 -44.65 28.44 17.87
CA VAL A 58 -43.20 28.17 17.88
C VAL A 58 -42.82 27.05 16.91
N ALA A 59 -43.69 26.06 16.73
CA ALA A 59 -43.45 24.87 15.92
C ALA A 59 -42.97 25.14 14.48
N PRO A 60 -43.54 26.09 13.72
CA PRO A 60 -43.10 26.37 12.35
C PRO A 60 -41.63 26.77 12.26
N ASN A 61 -41.10 27.49 13.25
CA ASN A 61 -39.72 27.98 13.25
C ASN A 61 -38.68 26.84 13.28
N TRP A 62 -39.07 25.63 13.68
CA TRP A 62 -38.17 24.49 13.85
C TRP A 62 -38.59 23.27 13.02
N LEU A 63 -39.88 22.92 12.98
CA LEU A 63 -40.36 21.76 12.23
C LEU A 63 -40.23 21.94 10.71
N ILE A 64 -40.27 23.18 10.19
CA ILE A 64 -39.97 23.43 8.77
C ILE A 64 -38.51 23.09 8.45
N TRP A 65 -37.58 23.27 9.40
CA TRP A 65 -36.19 22.84 9.21
C TRP A 65 -36.04 21.31 9.18
N ALA A 66 -36.91 20.56 9.87
CA ALA A 66 -36.96 19.10 9.72
C ALA A 66 -37.27 18.68 8.27
N LEU A 67 -38.14 19.44 7.60
CA LEU A 67 -38.48 19.22 6.20
C LEU A 67 -37.38 19.67 5.24
N LEU A 68 -36.72 20.82 5.50
CA LEU A 68 -35.70 21.38 4.60
C LEU A 68 -34.32 20.72 4.72
N THR A 69 -33.93 20.26 5.91
CA THR A 69 -32.60 19.70 6.19
C THR A 69 -32.20 18.55 5.24
N PRO A 70 -33.06 17.55 4.95
CA PRO A 70 -32.72 16.49 4.00
C PRO A 70 -32.40 17.01 2.59
N PHE A 71 -33.10 18.05 2.13
CA PHE A 71 -32.85 18.65 0.81
C PHE A 71 -31.54 19.42 0.80
N ILE A 72 -31.24 20.17 1.88
CA ILE A 72 -29.96 20.88 2.05
C ILE A 72 -28.83 19.87 2.04
N VAL A 73 -28.92 18.81 2.86
CA VAL A 73 -27.90 17.74 2.90
C VAL A 73 -27.71 17.13 1.52
N ARG A 74 -28.79 16.76 0.82
CA ARG A 74 -28.71 16.17 -0.52
C ARG A 74 -28.08 17.12 -1.54
N PHE A 75 -28.41 18.42 -1.47
CA PHE A 75 -27.81 19.45 -2.32
C PHE A 75 -26.30 19.60 -2.04
N THR A 76 -25.90 19.73 -0.78
CA THR A 76 -24.49 19.82 -0.36
C THR A 76 -23.70 18.56 -0.69
N GLN A 77 -24.35 17.40 -0.73
CA GLN A 77 -23.75 16.14 -1.18
C GLN A 77 -23.56 16.07 -2.69
N HIS A 78 -24.45 16.68 -3.47
CA HIS A 78 -24.34 16.74 -4.94
C HIS A 78 -23.26 17.74 -5.39
N TYR A 79 -23.01 18.78 -4.58
CA TYR A 79 -21.95 19.76 -4.78
C TYR A 79 -20.89 19.66 -3.68
N PRO A 80 -20.08 18.58 -3.66
CA PRO A 80 -19.07 18.36 -2.64
C PRO A 80 -17.99 19.44 -2.68
N TRP A 81 -17.27 19.59 -1.57
CA TRP A 81 -16.16 20.51 -1.49
C TRP A 81 -15.06 20.14 -2.50
N ASN A 82 -14.64 21.12 -3.31
CA ASN A 82 -13.55 20.95 -4.26
C ASN A 82 -12.53 22.06 -4.05
N GLU A 83 -11.31 21.69 -3.61
CA GLU A 83 -10.25 22.66 -3.30
C GLU A 83 -9.87 23.53 -4.51
N SER A 84 -9.82 22.93 -5.71
CA SER A 84 -9.49 23.66 -6.95
C SER A 84 -10.55 24.69 -7.36
N LYS A 85 -11.80 24.51 -6.91
CA LYS A 85 -12.96 25.33 -7.25
C LYS A 85 -13.64 25.93 -6.02
N ARG A 86 -12.87 26.18 -4.94
CA ARG A 86 -13.40 26.62 -3.64
C ARG A 86 -14.37 27.81 -3.72
N TRP A 87 -14.06 28.81 -4.54
CA TRP A 87 -14.91 29.99 -4.71
C TRP A 87 -16.23 29.68 -5.41
N GLN A 88 -16.24 28.75 -6.38
CA GLN A 88 -17.46 28.32 -7.04
C GLN A 88 -18.34 27.53 -6.06
N CYS A 89 -17.75 26.62 -5.27
CA CYS A 89 -18.47 25.89 -4.22
C CYS A 89 -19.09 26.85 -3.20
N LEU A 90 -18.34 27.85 -2.73
CA LEU A 90 -18.84 28.86 -1.80
C LEU A 90 -19.99 29.67 -2.43
N LEU A 91 -19.85 30.12 -3.68
CA LEU A 91 -20.90 30.84 -4.39
C LEU A 91 -22.18 29.98 -4.52
N THR A 92 -22.04 28.71 -4.89
CA THR A 92 -23.18 27.77 -5.01
C THR A 92 -23.87 27.53 -3.67
N GLN A 93 -23.14 27.44 -2.56
CA GLN A 93 -23.75 27.32 -1.23
C GLN A 93 -24.38 28.64 -0.77
N LEU A 94 -23.81 29.79 -1.10
CA LEU A 94 -24.40 31.09 -0.80
C LEU A 94 -25.72 31.32 -1.57
N THR A 95 -25.77 30.97 -2.86
CA THR A 95 -27.01 31.05 -3.64
C THR A 95 -28.06 30.08 -3.12
N ALA A 96 -27.66 28.85 -2.76
CA ALA A 96 -28.56 27.90 -2.13
C ALA A 96 -29.08 28.41 -0.77
N ALA A 97 -28.24 29.05 0.05
CA ALA A 97 -28.64 29.63 1.33
C ALA A 97 -29.77 30.64 1.15
N VAL A 98 -29.65 31.55 0.19
CA VAL A 98 -30.69 32.54 -0.13
C VAL A 98 -32.01 31.85 -0.49
N VAL A 99 -31.96 30.83 -1.35
CA VAL A 99 -33.15 30.07 -1.78
C VAL A 99 -33.82 29.36 -0.60
N PHE A 100 -33.05 28.62 0.21
CA PHE A 100 -33.61 27.87 1.35
C PHE A 100 -34.15 28.77 2.45
N LEU A 101 -33.53 29.93 2.70
CA LEU A 101 -34.03 30.90 3.67
C LEU A 101 -35.29 31.62 3.18
N ALA A 102 -35.36 31.98 1.90
CA ALA A 102 -36.56 32.52 1.30
C ALA A 102 -37.72 31.51 1.35
N LEU A 103 -37.45 30.24 1.06
CA LEU A 103 -38.42 29.15 1.16
C LEU A 103 -38.88 28.93 2.60
N ASN A 104 -37.95 28.91 3.56
CA ASN A 104 -38.27 28.81 4.98
C ASN A 104 -39.20 29.94 5.44
N TRP A 105 -38.87 31.18 5.09
CA TRP A 105 -39.71 32.33 5.41
C TRP A 105 -41.10 32.24 4.78
N LEU A 106 -41.17 31.90 3.49
CA LEU A 106 -42.45 31.75 2.79
C LEU A 106 -43.34 30.71 3.48
N LEU A 107 -42.79 29.55 3.84
CA LEU A 107 -43.53 28.50 4.56
C LEU A 107 -44.01 28.96 5.95
N ILE A 108 -43.16 29.68 6.70
CA ILE A 108 -43.55 30.25 8.01
C ILE A 108 -44.66 31.30 7.81
N ALA A 109 -44.50 32.23 6.87
CA ALA A 109 -45.47 33.28 6.60
C ALA A 109 -46.83 32.70 6.16
N SER A 110 -46.83 31.71 5.27
CA SER A 110 -48.03 30.98 4.87
C SER A 110 -48.69 30.28 6.05
N TYR A 111 -47.93 29.63 6.93
CA TYR A 111 -48.47 28.98 8.13
C TYR A 111 -49.12 29.99 9.08
N VAL A 112 -48.44 31.12 9.34
CA VAL A 112 -48.94 32.17 10.23
C VAL A 112 -50.25 32.77 9.71
N TYR A 113 -50.32 33.03 8.41
CA TYR A 113 -51.50 33.60 7.76
C TYR A 113 -52.70 32.65 7.81
N LEU A 114 -52.48 31.35 7.56
CA LEU A 114 -53.55 30.36 7.50
C LEU A 114 -54.04 29.90 8.88
N PHE A 115 -53.16 29.78 9.87
CA PHE A 115 -53.48 29.05 11.12
C PHE A 115 -53.42 29.88 12.40
N ILE A 116 -52.70 31.01 12.43
CA ILE A 116 -52.49 31.74 13.68
C ILE A 116 -53.42 32.96 13.80
N ASN A 117 -53.61 33.72 12.73
CA ASN A 117 -54.48 34.91 12.75
C ASN A 117 -55.23 35.10 11.42
N PRO A 118 -56.16 34.20 11.06
CA PRO A 118 -56.89 34.29 9.79
C PRO A 118 -57.82 35.52 9.70
N GLU A 119 -58.26 36.06 10.84
CA GLU A 119 -59.22 37.19 10.89
C GLU A 119 -58.57 38.56 11.05
N GLN A 120 -57.28 38.63 11.44
CA GLN A 120 -56.56 39.91 11.52
C GLN A 120 -55.75 40.13 10.25
N GLN A 121 -55.96 41.26 9.58
CA GLN A 121 -55.10 41.72 8.49
C GLN A 121 -53.73 42.12 9.06
N LEU A 122 -52.87 41.14 9.30
CA LEU A 122 -51.48 41.37 9.71
C LEU A 122 -50.76 42.13 8.60
N SER A 123 -50.17 43.27 8.95
CA SER A 123 -49.30 44.01 8.02
C SER A 123 -48.10 43.16 7.60
N PHE A 124 -47.74 43.23 6.33
CA PHE A 124 -46.54 42.59 5.78
C PHE A 124 -45.28 42.93 6.60
N GLY A 125 -45.13 44.18 7.02
CA GLY A 125 -43.96 44.61 7.81
C GLY A 125 -43.87 43.93 9.17
N TYR A 126 -45.01 43.62 9.80
CA TYR A 126 -45.04 42.85 11.05
C TYR A 126 -44.61 41.40 10.83
N VAL A 127 -45.12 40.74 9.78
CA VAL A 127 -44.77 39.35 9.46
C VAL A 127 -43.28 39.25 9.08
N LEU A 128 -42.78 40.18 8.27
CA LEU A 128 -41.38 40.26 7.88
C LEU A 128 -40.48 40.49 9.10
N SER A 129 -40.76 41.49 9.94
CA SER A 129 -39.91 41.76 11.11
C SER A 129 -39.92 40.61 12.12
N ARG A 130 -41.10 40.07 12.46
CA ARG A 130 -41.26 39.05 13.50
C ARG A 130 -40.72 37.67 13.10
N TYR A 131 -40.92 37.25 11.84
CA TYR A 131 -40.62 35.89 11.39
C TYR A 131 -39.45 35.80 10.40
N PHE A 132 -38.96 36.92 9.86
CA PHE A 132 -37.73 36.95 9.06
C PHE A 132 -36.60 37.66 9.80
N ALA A 133 -36.75 38.96 10.05
CA ALA A 133 -35.62 39.81 10.46
C ALA A 133 -35.12 39.45 11.86
N ASN A 134 -36.02 39.32 12.83
CA ASN A 134 -35.65 38.98 14.21
C ASN A 134 -34.95 37.62 14.34
N PRO A 135 -35.48 36.51 13.79
CA PRO A 135 -34.82 35.20 13.86
C PRO A 135 -33.79 34.95 12.76
N PHE A 136 -33.50 35.92 11.88
CA PHE A 136 -32.64 35.74 10.70
C PHE A 136 -31.31 35.06 11.04
N HIS A 137 -30.64 35.54 12.10
CA HIS A 137 -29.34 35.02 12.54
C HIS A 137 -29.41 33.56 12.99
N ILE A 138 -30.52 33.13 13.60
CA ILE A 138 -30.74 31.73 14.01
C ILE A 138 -30.92 30.86 12.77
N HIS A 139 -31.79 31.26 11.84
CA HIS A 139 -32.04 30.52 10.61
C HIS A 139 -30.79 30.41 9.73
N TRP A 140 -30.04 31.51 9.61
CA TRP A 140 -28.73 31.52 8.97
C TRP A 140 -27.74 30.57 9.65
N GLY A 141 -27.68 30.58 10.99
CA GLY A 141 -26.82 29.70 11.77
C GLY A 141 -27.17 28.21 11.60
N VAL A 142 -28.46 27.85 11.56
CA VAL A 142 -28.92 26.48 11.31
C VAL A 142 -28.50 26.00 9.91
N TYR A 143 -28.67 26.85 8.89
CA TYR A 143 -28.23 26.53 7.54
C TYR A 143 -26.71 26.29 7.49
N LEU A 144 -25.92 27.26 7.97
CA LEU A 144 -24.45 27.15 7.97
C LEU A 144 -23.98 25.93 8.76
N GLY A 145 -24.53 25.70 9.95
CA GLY A 145 -24.19 24.53 10.78
C GLY A 145 -24.45 23.22 10.05
N THR A 146 -25.56 23.11 9.32
CA THR A 146 -25.90 21.92 8.53
C THR A 146 -24.91 21.70 7.38
N VAL A 147 -24.61 22.75 6.60
CA VAL A 147 -23.67 22.67 5.48
C VAL A 147 -22.25 22.36 5.97
N THR A 148 -21.78 23.04 7.02
CA THR A 148 -20.46 22.80 7.61
C THR A 148 -20.35 21.39 8.16
N ALA A 149 -21.35 20.89 8.90
CA ALA A 149 -21.35 19.50 9.37
C ALA A 149 -21.30 18.50 8.21
N CYS A 150 -22.05 18.76 7.13
CA CYS A 150 -22.04 17.92 5.93
C CYS A 150 -20.65 17.89 5.27
N PHE A 151 -20.01 19.05 5.09
CA PHE A 151 -18.65 19.12 4.54
C PHE A 151 -17.60 18.47 5.44
N LEU A 152 -17.67 18.66 6.76
CA LEU A 152 -16.75 18.01 7.71
C LEU A 152 -16.86 16.49 7.64
N LEU A 153 -18.08 15.95 7.58
CA LEU A 153 -18.30 14.51 7.46
C LEU A 153 -17.81 13.96 6.12
N GLN A 154 -18.01 14.68 5.02
CA GLN A 154 -17.49 14.30 3.71
C GLN A 154 -15.95 14.32 3.70
N TYR A 155 -15.35 15.38 4.24
CA TYR A 155 -13.90 15.52 4.33
C TYR A 155 -13.27 14.42 5.17
N TYR A 156 -13.79 14.17 6.38
CA TYR A 156 -13.30 13.13 7.28
C TYR A 156 -13.32 11.74 6.63
N ARG A 157 -14.38 11.42 5.88
CA ARG A 157 -14.50 10.14 5.17
C ARG A 157 -13.53 10.03 4.02
N SER A 158 -13.43 11.07 3.18
CA SER A 158 -12.48 11.10 2.07
C SER A 158 -11.05 10.96 2.58
N PHE A 159 -10.72 11.62 3.69
CA PHE A 159 -9.41 11.49 4.35
C PHE A 159 -9.17 10.05 4.83
N HIS A 160 -10.11 9.45 5.56
CA HIS A 160 -9.99 8.07 6.02
C HIS A 160 -9.88 7.05 4.88
N GLN A 161 -10.67 7.20 3.82
CA GLN A 161 -10.60 6.32 2.65
C GLN A 161 -9.25 6.44 1.94
N SER A 162 -8.72 7.66 1.83
CA SER A 162 -7.39 7.90 1.27
C SER A 162 -6.30 7.20 2.09
N GLN A 163 -6.36 7.33 3.42
CA GLN A 163 -5.44 6.65 4.34
C GLN A 163 -5.49 5.12 4.20
N LEU A 164 -6.69 4.53 4.16
CA LEU A 164 -6.85 3.08 3.96
C LEU A 164 -6.30 2.63 2.61
N ARG A 165 -6.50 3.41 1.56
CA ARG A 165 -5.97 3.12 0.22
C ARG A 165 -4.45 3.15 0.21
N THR A 166 -3.83 4.13 0.84
CA THR A 166 -2.37 4.22 0.99
C THR A 166 -1.82 2.99 1.71
N GLN A 167 -2.41 2.60 2.85
CA GLN A 167 -2.01 1.40 3.59
C GLN A 167 -2.16 0.11 2.78
N GLN A 168 -3.21 0.01 1.96
CA GLN A 168 -3.41 -1.15 1.07
C GLN A 168 -2.35 -1.19 -0.04
N LEU A 169 -2.00 -0.04 -0.61
CA LEU A 169 -0.94 0.06 -1.63
C LEU A 169 0.43 -0.31 -1.05
N GLU A 170 0.78 0.20 0.14
CA GLU A 170 2.02 -0.16 0.85
C GLU A 170 2.10 -1.66 1.13
N LYS A 171 1.02 -2.26 1.65
CA LYS A 171 0.94 -3.72 1.86
C LYS A 171 1.07 -4.50 0.56
N GLY A 172 0.45 -4.01 -0.51
CA GLY A 172 0.54 -4.60 -1.85
C GLY A 172 1.98 -4.58 -2.39
N LEU A 173 2.66 -3.44 -2.24
CA LEU A 173 4.05 -3.25 -2.63
C LEU A 173 4.97 -4.19 -1.84
N LEU A 174 4.86 -4.22 -0.51
CA LEU A 174 5.66 -5.12 0.32
C LEU A 174 5.45 -6.59 -0.05
N LYS A 175 4.20 -6.99 -0.34
CA LYS A 175 3.88 -8.35 -0.78
C LYS A 175 4.49 -8.66 -2.14
N ALA A 176 4.49 -7.71 -3.07
CA ALA A 176 5.11 -7.85 -4.38
C ALA A 176 6.64 -7.98 -4.26
N GLU A 177 7.28 -7.15 -3.44
CA GLU A 177 8.72 -7.24 -3.15
C GLU A 177 9.09 -8.59 -2.53
N LEU A 178 8.32 -9.06 -1.54
CA LEU A 178 8.51 -10.38 -0.95
C LEU A 178 8.32 -11.51 -1.97
N GLN A 179 7.37 -11.39 -2.90
CA GLN A 179 7.14 -12.39 -3.93
C GLN A 179 8.25 -12.38 -4.99
N ALA A 180 8.73 -11.21 -5.38
CA ALA A 180 9.90 -11.07 -6.24
C ALA A 180 11.15 -11.68 -5.57
N LEU A 181 11.37 -11.38 -4.28
CA LEU A 181 12.44 -11.98 -3.49
C LEU A 181 12.35 -13.52 -3.45
N LYS A 182 11.14 -14.06 -3.22
CA LYS A 182 10.87 -15.50 -3.27
C LYS A 182 11.06 -16.13 -4.64
N SER A 183 10.94 -15.37 -5.73
CA SER A 183 11.15 -15.89 -7.09
C SER A 183 12.63 -15.99 -7.47
N GLN A 184 13.50 -15.20 -6.83
CA GLN A 184 14.94 -15.22 -7.08
C GLN A 184 15.69 -16.26 -6.25
N LEU A 185 15.11 -16.72 -5.15
CA LEU A 185 15.66 -17.79 -4.34
C LEU A 185 14.81 -19.05 -4.50
N ASN A 186 15.45 -20.22 -4.46
CA ASN A 186 14.72 -21.48 -4.46
C ASN A 186 13.78 -21.57 -3.22
N PRO A 187 12.44 -21.66 -3.38
CA PRO A 187 11.52 -21.71 -2.24
C PRO A 187 11.77 -22.89 -1.29
N HIS A 188 12.27 -23.99 -1.84
CA HIS A 188 12.66 -25.17 -1.07
C HIS A 188 13.93 -24.90 -0.25
N PHE A 189 14.90 -24.13 -0.77
CA PHE A 189 16.06 -23.70 0.04
C PHE A 189 15.59 -22.89 1.25
N LEU A 190 14.75 -21.88 1.05
CA LEU A 190 14.33 -20.98 2.13
C LEU A 190 13.58 -21.72 3.25
N LEU A 191 12.65 -22.61 2.88
CA LEU A 191 11.93 -23.45 3.86
C LEU A 191 12.88 -24.40 4.60
N ASN A 192 13.84 -25.02 3.90
CA ASN A 192 14.79 -25.93 4.51
C ASN A 192 15.75 -25.22 5.46
N THR A 193 16.20 -24.02 5.10
CA THR A 193 17.07 -23.20 5.97
C THR A 193 16.33 -22.82 7.24
N LEU A 194 15.06 -22.40 7.14
CA LEU A 194 14.23 -22.12 8.33
C LEU A 194 14.04 -23.37 9.21
N ASN A 195 13.78 -24.54 8.61
CA ASN A 195 13.64 -25.78 9.35
C ASN A 195 14.95 -26.20 10.05
N ALA A 196 16.11 -26.00 9.40
CA ALA A 196 17.42 -26.24 10.01
C ALA A 196 17.65 -25.31 11.21
N ILE A 197 17.30 -24.02 11.09
CA ILE A 197 17.36 -23.05 12.20
C ILE A 197 16.44 -23.48 13.36
N VAL A 198 15.20 -23.87 13.08
CA VAL A 198 14.26 -24.38 14.09
C VAL A 198 14.82 -25.61 14.79
N SER A 199 15.48 -26.51 14.05
CA SER A 199 16.13 -27.68 14.64
C SER A 199 17.27 -27.29 15.58
N LEU A 200 18.11 -26.31 15.20
CA LEU A 200 19.20 -25.80 16.03
C LEU A 200 18.69 -25.17 17.34
N ILE A 201 17.58 -24.42 17.26
CA ILE A 201 16.92 -23.85 18.44
C ILE A 201 16.44 -24.97 19.38
N ARG A 202 15.83 -26.02 18.82
CA ARG A 202 15.33 -27.17 19.58
C ARG A 202 16.44 -28.00 20.23
N THR A 203 17.61 -28.07 19.60
CA THR A 203 18.79 -28.75 20.16
C THR A 203 19.66 -27.85 21.05
N GLU A 204 19.14 -26.68 21.45
CA GLU A 204 19.78 -25.68 22.32
C GLU A 204 21.12 -25.09 21.82
N ASP A 205 21.43 -25.22 20.52
CA ASP A 205 22.60 -24.58 19.91
C ASP A 205 22.28 -23.13 19.51
N LYS A 206 22.03 -22.29 20.54
CA LYS A 206 21.58 -20.90 20.39
C LYS A 206 22.54 -20.07 19.54
N THR A 207 23.85 -20.28 19.70
CA THR A 207 24.88 -19.54 18.97
C THR A 207 24.81 -19.84 17.47
N LYS A 208 24.75 -21.11 17.06
CA LYS A 208 24.62 -21.45 15.64
C LYS A 208 23.28 -21.01 15.06
N ALA A 209 22.18 -21.10 15.83
CA ALA A 209 20.88 -20.62 15.39
C ALA A 209 20.89 -19.09 15.10
N LEU A 210 21.51 -18.30 15.99
CA LEU A 210 21.66 -16.85 15.79
C LEU A 210 22.55 -16.52 14.58
N GLN A 211 23.68 -17.22 14.43
CA GLN A 211 24.56 -17.06 13.27
C GLN A 211 23.83 -17.36 11.96
N ALA A 212 23.12 -18.50 11.88
CA ALA A 212 22.33 -18.89 10.73
C ALA A 212 21.21 -17.88 10.41
N THR A 213 20.55 -17.35 11.43
CA THR A 213 19.51 -16.32 11.26
C THR A 213 20.10 -15.02 10.69
N ASN A 214 21.31 -14.63 11.14
CA ASN A 214 21.98 -13.45 10.62
C ASN A 214 22.48 -13.66 9.18
N GLN A 215 23.05 -14.83 8.88
CA GLN A 215 23.46 -15.21 7.53
C GLN A 215 22.27 -15.22 6.55
N LEU A 216 21.13 -15.77 6.95
CA LEU A 216 19.90 -15.71 6.14
C LEU A 216 19.44 -14.26 5.94
N SER A 217 19.52 -13.42 6.97
CA SER A 217 19.17 -12.00 6.85
C SER A 217 20.11 -11.24 5.92
N GLN A 218 21.43 -11.52 5.97
CA GLN A 218 22.42 -10.95 5.06
C GLN A 218 22.16 -11.41 3.62
N LEU A 219 21.86 -12.69 3.41
CA LEU A 219 21.56 -13.25 2.11
C LEU A 219 20.32 -12.59 1.48
N LEU A 220 19.24 -12.42 2.23
CA LEU A 220 18.03 -11.74 1.75
C LEU A 220 18.29 -10.26 1.42
N ARG A 221 19.06 -9.55 2.25
CA ARG A 221 19.46 -8.16 1.97
C ARG A 221 20.28 -8.04 0.70
N PHE A 222 21.22 -8.96 0.48
CA PHE A 222 22.02 -9.00 -0.73
C PHE A 222 21.14 -9.10 -1.98
N VAL A 223 20.21 -10.07 -2.02
CA VAL A 223 19.30 -10.24 -3.16
C VAL A 223 18.48 -8.97 -3.44
N LEU A 224 18.01 -8.29 -2.39
CA LEU A 224 17.25 -7.04 -2.53
C LEU A 224 18.08 -5.87 -3.06
N GLN A 225 19.31 -5.72 -2.58
CA GLN A 225 20.20 -4.63 -3.02
C GLN A 225 20.67 -4.83 -4.47
N THR A 226 21.00 -6.07 -4.80
CA THR A 226 21.57 -6.45 -6.10
C THR A 226 20.50 -6.50 -7.20
N GLN A 227 19.20 -6.59 -6.85
CA GLN A 227 18.06 -6.54 -7.79
C GLN A 227 17.97 -5.23 -8.59
N GLN A 228 18.43 -4.11 -8.02
CA GLN A 228 18.29 -2.78 -8.61
C GLN A 228 19.52 -2.36 -9.44
N GLN A 229 20.56 -3.21 -9.49
CA GLN A 229 21.83 -2.90 -10.12
C GLN A 229 21.97 -3.63 -11.45
N GLU A 230 22.46 -2.96 -12.49
CA GLU A 230 22.73 -3.59 -13.79
C GLU A 230 24.00 -4.45 -13.76
N ALA A 231 24.98 -4.07 -12.93
CA ALA A 231 26.26 -4.74 -12.77
C ALA A 231 26.72 -4.70 -11.31
N VAL A 232 27.41 -5.76 -10.87
CA VAL A 232 28.04 -5.86 -9.55
C VAL A 232 29.47 -6.38 -9.65
N PRO A 233 30.38 -5.95 -8.75
CA PRO A 233 31.68 -6.59 -8.58
C PRO A 233 31.59 -8.10 -8.34
N LEU A 234 32.47 -8.89 -8.95
CA LEU A 234 32.50 -10.36 -8.81
C LEU A 234 32.69 -10.80 -7.36
N ARG A 235 33.40 -10.00 -6.53
CA ARG A 235 33.51 -10.22 -5.09
C ARG A 235 32.15 -10.35 -4.40
N HIS A 236 31.14 -9.59 -4.86
CA HIS A 236 29.79 -9.66 -4.29
C HIS A 236 29.12 -11.01 -4.61
N GLU A 237 29.29 -11.52 -5.83
CA GLU A 237 28.77 -12.83 -6.21
C GLU A 237 29.39 -13.94 -5.36
N TRP A 238 30.70 -13.89 -5.13
CA TRP A 238 31.37 -14.88 -4.29
C TRP A 238 30.96 -14.77 -2.80
N GLN A 239 30.86 -13.56 -2.24
CA GLN A 239 30.34 -13.36 -0.87
C GLN A 239 28.91 -13.91 -0.70
N PHE A 240 28.07 -13.73 -1.71
CA PHE A 240 26.73 -14.31 -1.72
C PHE A 240 26.78 -15.85 -1.76
N MET A 241 27.71 -16.43 -2.52
CA MET A 241 27.95 -17.88 -2.55
C MET A 241 28.42 -18.43 -1.22
N ASP A 242 29.34 -17.75 -0.53
CA ASP A 242 29.80 -18.13 0.80
C ASP A 242 28.65 -18.19 1.81
N LEU A 243 27.80 -17.16 1.83
CA LEU A 243 26.61 -17.13 2.68
C LEU A 243 25.61 -18.25 2.34
N TYR A 244 25.36 -18.46 1.04
CA TYR A 244 24.45 -19.50 0.58
C TYR A 244 24.95 -20.89 0.95
N PHE A 245 26.25 -21.15 0.75
CA PHE A 245 26.88 -22.41 1.08
C PHE A 245 26.88 -22.68 2.59
N ALA A 246 27.20 -21.68 3.42
CA ALA A 246 27.16 -21.80 4.87
C ALA A 246 25.77 -22.25 5.36
N LEU A 247 24.70 -21.68 4.79
CA LEU A 247 23.32 -22.07 5.11
C LEU A 247 22.97 -23.47 4.62
N GLN A 248 23.44 -23.88 3.44
CA GLN A 248 23.25 -25.26 2.93
C GLN A 248 24.01 -26.29 3.78
N ARG A 249 25.20 -25.94 4.30
CA ARG A 249 25.99 -26.80 5.19
C ARG A 249 25.27 -27.12 6.50
N LEU A 250 24.35 -26.27 6.97
CA LEU A 250 23.51 -26.58 8.15
C LEU A 250 22.65 -27.84 7.93
N ARG A 251 22.26 -28.11 6.67
CA ARG A 251 21.45 -29.26 6.30
C ARG A 251 22.29 -30.48 5.94
N PHE A 252 23.34 -30.27 5.16
CA PHE A 252 24.13 -31.38 4.60
C PHE A 252 25.35 -31.76 5.45
N GLY A 253 25.70 -30.95 6.44
CA GLY A 253 26.85 -31.16 7.32
C GLY A 253 28.17 -31.26 6.53
N GLU A 254 29.09 -32.06 7.05
CA GLU A 254 30.42 -32.30 6.46
C GLU A 254 30.38 -33.05 5.12
N ARG A 255 29.20 -33.50 4.67
CA ARG A 255 29.05 -34.22 3.39
C ARG A 255 29.19 -33.30 2.19
N LEU A 256 28.98 -32.00 2.37
CA LEU A 256 29.11 -31.00 1.34
C LEU A 256 30.39 -30.19 1.62
N GLN A 257 31.37 -30.32 0.74
CA GLN A 257 32.63 -29.59 0.81
C GLN A 257 32.75 -28.62 -0.37
N LEU A 258 33.44 -27.51 -0.13
CA LEU A 258 33.67 -26.47 -1.12
C LEU A 258 35.16 -26.19 -1.18
N ASP A 259 35.72 -26.30 -2.37
CA ASP A 259 37.11 -26.02 -2.68
C ASP A 259 37.13 -24.89 -3.71
N ILE A 260 37.72 -23.75 -3.36
CA ILE A 260 37.67 -22.55 -4.18
C ILE A 260 39.09 -22.04 -4.40
N ALA A 261 39.40 -21.73 -5.66
CA ALA A 261 40.54 -20.90 -6.00
C ALA A 261 40.04 -19.72 -6.83
N LEU A 262 40.30 -18.51 -6.32
CA LEU A 262 39.95 -17.25 -6.95
C LEU A 262 41.24 -16.50 -7.28
N ASP A 263 41.25 -15.86 -8.44
CA ASP A 263 42.24 -14.83 -8.75
C ASP A 263 41.78 -13.49 -8.15
N GLU A 264 42.48 -12.99 -7.13
CA GLU A 264 42.13 -11.74 -6.43
C GLU A 264 42.05 -10.53 -7.37
N GLN A 265 42.73 -10.58 -8.53
CA GLN A 265 42.66 -9.52 -9.54
C GLN A 265 41.26 -9.33 -10.13
N LEU A 266 40.37 -10.30 -9.94
CA LEU A 266 39.01 -10.32 -10.49
C LEU A 266 37.94 -9.80 -9.53
N ASP A 267 38.27 -9.43 -8.29
CA ASP A 267 37.29 -8.98 -7.30
C ASP A 267 36.41 -7.82 -7.78
N ASN A 268 37.01 -6.91 -8.56
CA ASN A 268 36.35 -5.72 -9.10
C ASN A 268 35.81 -5.92 -10.52
N CYS A 269 35.93 -7.11 -11.09
CA CYS A 269 35.34 -7.42 -12.38
C CYS A 269 33.82 -7.28 -12.30
N LEU A 270 33.22 -6.46 -13.16
CA LEU A 270 31.78 -6.28 -13.21
C LEU A 270 31.12 -7.44 -13.92
N VAL A 271 30.09 -7.99 -13.27
CA VAL A 271 29.26 -9.08 -13.79
C VAL A 271 27.78 -8.75 -13.56
N PRO A 272 26.86 -9.32 -14.36
CA PRO A 272 25.45 -9.17 -14.09
C PRO A 272 25.11 -9.79 -12.71
N PRO A 273 24.15 -9.21 -11.98
CA PRO A 273 23.75 -9.69 -10.66
C PRO A 273 23.26 -11.15 -10.69
N LEU A 274 23.62 -11.92 -9.66
CA LEU A 274 23.24 -13.31 -9.46
C LEU A 274 23.67 -14.21 -10.64
N LEU A 275 24.84 -13.93 -11.23
CA LEU A 275 25.43 -14.73 -12.29
C LEU A 275 25.87 -16.10 -11.77
N LEU A 276 26.53 -16.15 -10.60
CA LEU A 276 27.08 -17.40 -10.08
C LEU A 276 26.00 -18.29 -9.45
N GLN A 277 24.94 -17.70 -8.90
CA GLN A 277 23.90 -18.42 -8.16
C GLN A 277 23.40 -19.69 -8.86
N PRO A 278 22.98 -19.68 -10.14
CA PRO A 278 22.40 -20.86 -10.76
C PRO A 278 23.40 -22.00 -10.96
N LEU A 279 24.69 -21.69 -11.08
CA LEU A 279 25.75 -22.69 -11.21
C LEU A 279 25.95 -23.45 -9.90
N PHE A 280 25.96 -22.72 -8.79
CA PHE A 280 26.13 -23.31 -7.46
C PHE A 280 24.88 -24.03 -7.00
N GLU A 281 23.69 -23.47 -7.25
CA GLU A 281 22.44 -24.19 -6.97
C GLU A 281 22.41 -25.52 -7.71
N ASN A 282 22.81 -25.53 -8.99
CA ASN A 282 22.89 -26.75 -9.77
C ASN A 282 23.93 -27.73 -9.20
N ALA A 283 25.14 -27.24 -8.89
CA ALA A 283 26.21 -28.07 -8.32
C ALA A 283 25.80 -28.71 -6.99
N ILE A 284 25.24 -27.92 -6.06
CA ILE A 284 24.78 -28.40 -4.74
C ILE A 284 23.66 -29.40 -4.90
N GLU A 285 22.65 -29.11 -5.74
CA GLU A 285 21.53 -30.02 -5.93
C GLU A 285 21.97 -31.38 -6.50
N HIS A 286 22.93 -31.40 -7.42
CA HIS A 286 23.50 -32.64 -7.95
C HIS A 286 24.33 -33.39 -6.91
N SER A 287 25.23 -32.68 -6.22
CA SER A 287 26.06 -33.23 -5.15
C SER A 287 25.25 -33.88 -4.04
N CYS A 288 24.14 -33.27 -3.62
CA CYS A 288 23.32 -33.76 -2.51
C CYS A 288 22.41 -34.95 -2.87
N LYS A 289 22.26 -35.29 -4.15
CA LYS A 289 21.52 -36.48 -4.61
C LYS A 289 22.35 -37.77 -4.46
N LEU A 290 23.65 -37.65 -4.18
CA LEU A 290 24.55 -38.79 -3.96
C LEU A 290 24.42 -39.30 -2.52
N VAL A 291 23.77 -40.45 -2.35
CA VAL A 291 23.33 -40.96 -1.04
C VAL A 291 24.47 -41.45 -0.14
N SER A 292 25.68 -41.70 -0.66
CA SER A 292 26.71 -42.48 0.06
C SER A 292 28.13 -41.87 0.13
N ALA A 293 28.43 -40.74 -0.50
CA ALA A 293 29.79 -40.14 -0.49
C ALA A 293 29.79 -38.67 -0.02
N THR A 294 30.93 -38.21 0.49
CA THR A 294 31.27 -36.77 0.57
C THR A 294 31.33 -36.22 -0.84
N SER A 295 30.69 -35.09 -1.10
CA SER A 295 30.73 -34.42 -2.39
C SER A 295 31.45 -33.08 -2.25
N THR A 296 32.51 -32.93 -3.05
CA THR A 296 33.27 -31.70 -3.16
C THR A 296 32.82 -30.93 -4.40
N ILE A 297 32.48 -29.67 -4.20
CA ILE A 297 32.26 -28.71 -5.29
C ILE A 297 33.56 -27.93 -5.43
N ALA A 298 34.22 -28.07 -6.58
CA ALA A 298 35.43 -27.34 -6.92
C ALA A 298 35.07 -26.12 -7.79
N VAL A 299 35.51 -24.95 -7.37
CA VAL A 299 35.31 -23.68 -8.06
C VAL A 299 36.67 -23.11 -8.40
N ARG A 300 36.87 -22.78 -9.67
CA ARG A 300 38.08 -22.14 -10.17
C ARG A 300 37.69 -20.93 -10.98
N ILE A 301 38.21 -19.76 -10.61
CA ILE A 301 38.04 -18.52 -11.35
C ILE A 301 39.42 -18.02 -11.74
N SER A 302 39.66 -17.86 -13.04
CA SER A 302 40.96 -17.48 -13.58
C SER A 302 40.82 -16.46 -14.70
N LEU A 303 41.76 -15.52 -14.79
CA LEU A 303 41.92 -14.61 -15.91
C LEU A 303 42.91 -15.17 -16.93
N ASP A 304 42.55 -15.15 -18.21
CA ASP A 304 43.51 -15.23 -19.30
C ASP A 304 43.98 -13.80 -19.63
N PRO A 305 45.21 -13.40 -19.24
CA PRO A 305 45.67 -12.03 -19.41
C PRO A 305 45.85 -11.63 -20.87
N ASP A 306 46.14 -12.58 -21.77
CA ASP A 306 46.37 -12.31 -23.18
C ASP A 306 45.06 -12.02 -23.92
N GLN A 307 43.98 -12.70 -23.52
CA GLN A 307 42.65 -12.53 -24.13
C GLN A 307 41.72 -11.62 -23.32
N GLN A 308 42.14 -11.19 -22.12
CA GLN A 308 41.28 -10.51 -21.14
C GLN A 308 39.98 -11.27 -20.86
N MET A 309 40.05 -12.61 -20.87
CA MET A 309 38.89 -13.49 -20.72
C MET A 309 38.89 -14.15 -19.35
N VAL A 310 37.80 -13.95 -18.61
CA VAL A 310 37.54 -14.63 -17.34
C VAL A 310 36.93 -15.99 -17.63
N THR A 311 37.47 -17.04 -16.99
CA THR A 311 36.89 -18.39 -16.99
C THR A 311 36.45 -18.73 -15.57
N VAL A 312 35.16 -19.07 -15.40
CA VAL A 312 34.62 -19.65 -14.16
C VAL A 312 34.30 -21.11 -14.42
N LEU A 313 34.93 -22.00 -13.68
CA LEU A 313 34.72 -23.44 -13.74
C LEU A 313 34.15 -23.93 -12.41
N VAL A 314 32.97 -24.55 -12.45
CA VAL A 314 32.32 -25.20 -11.31
C VAL A 314 32.20 -26.69 -11.63
N GLN A 315 32.87 -27.51 -10.83
CA GLN A 315 32.87 -28.97 -10.97
C GLN A 315 32.29 -29.61 -9.71
N ASN A 316 31.39 -30.58 -9.88
CA ASN A 316 30.77 -31.31 -8.78
C ASN A 316 30.73 -32.81 -9.06
N SER A 317 30.59 -33.60 -8.00
CA SER A 317 30.37 -35.06 -8.13
C SER A 317 29.01 -35.33 -8.80
N TYR A 318 28.95 -36.36 -9.66
CA TYR A 318 27.80 -36.73 -10.46
C TYR A 318 27.64 -38.25 -10.49
N ALA A 319 26.40 -38.76 -10.44
CA ALA A 319 26.13 -40.17 -10.69
C ALA A 319 25.41 -40.32 -12.02
N SER A 320 25.99 -41.13 -12.91
CA SER A 320 25.53 -41.37 -14.29
C SER A 320 24.12 -41.95 -14.43
N HIS A 321 23.50 -42.42 -13.35
CA HIS A 321 22.33 -43.32 -13.39
C HIS A 321 20.93 -42.66 -13.34
N ASN A 322 20.80 -41.32 -13.42
CA ASN A 322 19.45 -40.74 -13.46
C ASN A 322 19.40 -39.36 -14.16
N PRO A 323 19.39 -39.32 -15.52
CA PRO A 323 19.21 -38.07 -16.24
C PRO A 323 17.73 -37.66 -16.21
N ARG A 324 17.25 -37.10 -15.09
CA ARG A 324 15.92 -36.47 -15.08
C ARG A 324 16.01 -35.09 -15.74
N GLN A 325 15.31 -34.95 -16.86
CA GLN A 325 15.00 -33.70 -17.54
C GLN A 325 14.30 -32.73 -16.57
N GLY A 326 14.89 -31.55 -16.37
CA GLY A 326 14.34 -30.50 -15.52
C GLY A 326 15.27 -29.30 -15.31
N PHE A 327 16.56 -29.48 -15.58
CA PHE A 327 17.65 -28.57 -15.17
C PHE A 327 18.06 -27.52 -16.21
N GLY A 328 17.33 -27.38 -17.32
CA GLY A 328 17.72 -26.47 -18.39
C GLY A 328 17.42 -24.99 -18.13
N ILE A 329 16.36 -24.69 -17.36
CA ILE A 329 15.77 -23.34 -17.33
C ILE A 329 16.68 -22.33 -16.60
N GLY A 330 17.27 -22.73 -15.47
CA GLY A 330 18.18 -21.88 -14.70
C GLY A 330 19.42 -21.51 -15.52
N LEU A 331 20.13 -22.52 -16.03
CA LEU A 331 21.33 -22.32 -16.85
C LEU A 331 21.04 -21.68 -18.22
N SER A 332 19.86 -21.91 -18.82
CA SER A 332 19.47 -21.22 -20.05
C SER A 332 19.22 -19.73 -19.81
N ASN A 333 18.59 -19.38 -18.68
CA ASN A 333 18.39 -17.98 -18.29
C ASN A 333 19.73 -17.31 -17.96
N THR A 334 20.64 -18.01 -17.28
CA THR A 334 22.01 -17.53 -17.05
C THR A 334 22.73 -17.28 -18.38
N ARG A 335 22.63 -18.20 -19.34
CA ARG A 335 23.23 -18.03 -20.68
C ARG A 335 22.68 -16.79 -21.38
N ALA A 336 21.36 -16.61 -21.39
CA ALA A 336 20.74 -15.45 -22.01
C ALA A 336 21.16 -14.13 -21.34
N ARG A 337 21.24 -14.09 -20.00
CA ARG A 337 21.72 -12.92 -19.25
C ARG A 337 23.18 -12.62 -19.52
N LEU A 338 24.03 -13.66 -19.55
CA LEU A 338 25.45 -13.53 -19.85
C LEU A 338 25.66 -12.96 -21.26
N GLN A 339 24.94 -13.47 -22.25
CA GLN A 339 24.99 -12.96 -23.63
C GLN A 339 24.45 -11.53 -23.76
N ALA A 340 23.39 -11.18 -23.02
CA ALA A 340 22.85 -9.83 -23.03
C ALA A 340 23.83 -8.79 -22.43
N PHE A 341 24.62 -9.19 -21.43
CA PHE A 341 25.55 -8.30 -20.74
C PHE A 341 26.91 -8.18 -21.46
N PHE A 342 27.48 -9.30 -21.90
CA PHE A 342 28.84 -9.35 -22.48
C PHE A 342 28.87 -9.53 -24.01
N GLY A 343 27.72 -9.73 -24.65
CA GLY A 343 27.64 -9.97 -26.09
C GLY A 343 28.03 -11.39 -26.51
N PRO A 344 28.37 -11.61 -27.78
CA PRO A 344 28.53 -12.94 -28.38
C PRO A 344 29.80 -13.68 -27.92
N GLU A 345 30.78 -12.98 -27.34
CA GLU A 345 32.02 -13.57 -26.83
C GLU A 345 31.81 -14.36 -25.53
N ALA A 346 30.70 -14.08 -24.84
CA ALA A 346 30.31 -14.79 -23.63
C ALA A 346 29.73 -16.18 -23.95
N SER A 347 30.14 -17.19 -23.19
CA SER A 347 29.63 -18.55 -23.36
C SER A 347 29.40 -19.27 -22.03
N LEU A 348 28.37 -20.11 -22.01
CA LEU A 348 28.05 -21.02 -20.90
C LEU A 348 27.91 -22.44 -21.46
N LYS A 349 28.85 -23.30 -21.08
CA LYS A 349 28.86 -24.73 -21.42
C LYS A 349 28.69 -25.55 -20.14
N HIS A 350 27.98 -26.66 -20.23
CA HIS A 350 27.81 -27.58 -19.10
C HIS A 350 27.64 -29.01 -19.60
N GLY A 351 28.09 -29.98 -18.80
CA GLY A 351 27.96 -31.39 -19.14
C GLY A 351 28.79 -32.29 -18.23
N PRO A 352 28.65 -33.62 -18.38
CA PRO A 352 29.50 -34.57 -17.69
C PRO A 352 30.96 -34.42 -18.15
N SER A 353 31.87 -34.35 -17.18
CA SER A 353 33.33 -34.27 -17.38
C SER A 353 34.00 -35.57 -16.89
N GLY A 354 33.48 -36.70 -17.36
CA GLY A 354 33.84 -38.05 -16.91
C GLY A 354 32.64 -38.83 -16.34
N PRO A 355 32.87 -40.05 -15.81
CA PRO A 355 31.80 -40.88 -15.25
C PRO A 355 31.19 -40.28 -13.98
N ASP A 356 32.02 -39.59 -13.18
CA ASP A 356 31.67 -39.19 -11.80
C ASP A 356 31.66 -37.68 -11.58
N HIS A 357 31.85 -36.88 -12.64
CA HIS A 357 31.93 -35.43 -12.54
C HIS A 357 31.01 -34.73 -13.53
N TYR A 358 30.45 -33.61 -13.08
CA TYR A 358 29.72 -32.66 -13.91
C TYR A 358 30.40 -31.30 -13.81
N THR A 359 30.59 -30.66 -14.96
CA THR A 359 31.30 -29.38 -15.04
C THR A 359 30.42 -28.36 -15.74
N THR A 360 30.36 -27.17 -15.16
CA THR A 360 29.81 -25.96 -15.77
C THR A 360 30.93 -24.95 -15.95
N THR A 361 31.07 -24.43 -17.16
CA THR A 361 32.10 -23.46 -17.53
C THR A 361 31.44 -22.21 -18.10
N LEU A 362 31.70 -21.07 -17.47
CA LEU A 362 31.43 -19.74 -18.02
C LEU A 362 32.72 -19.15 -18.57
N ARG A 363 32.61 -18.45 -19.70
CA ARG A 363 33.65 -17.58 -20.22
C ARG A 363 33.05 -16.24 -20.62
N PHE A 364 33.70 -15.15 -20.23
CA PHE A 364 33.27 -13.78 -20.54
C PHE A 364 34.46 -12.81 -20.47
N PRO A 365 34.43 -11.68 -21.21
CA PRO A 365 35.47 -10.67 -21.15
C PRO A 365 35.47 -9.94 -19.81
N MET A 366 36.66 -9.56 -19.34
CA MET A 366 36.85 -8.78 -18.13
C MET A 366 36.38 -7.33 -18.34
N ILE A 367 35.51 -6.84 -17.47
CA ILE A 367 35.05 -5.44 -17.46
C ILE A 367 35.35 -4.86 -16.09
N LEU A 368 36.03 -3.72 -16.02
CA LEU A 368 36.28 -2.98 -14.78
C LEU A 368 35.39 -1.73 -14.71
N ASP A 369 35.04 -1.30 -13.51
CA ASP A 369 34.33 -0.04 -13.31
C ASP A 369 35.23 1.15 -13.70
N ALA A 370 34.78 1.97 -14.65
CA ALA A 370 35.51 3.14 -15.12
C ALA A 370 35.73 4.19 -14.00
N LYS A 371 34.99 4.13 -12.89
CA LYS A 371 35.14 5.04 -11.75
C LYS A 371 36.28 4.67 -10.78
N GLU A 372 36.73 3.42 -10.74
CA GLU A 372 37.85 3.00 -9.86
C GLU A 372 39.19 2.88 -10.61
N ALA A 373 39.18 2.89 -11.95
CA ALA A 373 40.41 2.81 -12.76
C ALA A 373 41.23 4.13 -12.77
N GLY A 374 40.64 5.25 -12.33
CA GLY A 374 41.28 6.57 -12.33
C GLY A 374 42.06 6.93 -11.06
N ASP A 375 42.10 6.06 -10.05
CA ASP A 375 42.71 6.36 -8.74
C ASP A 375 43.72 5.28 -8.29
N ARG A 376 44.50 4.76 -9.25
CA ARG A 376 45.74 4.05 -8.93
C ARG A 376 46.92 5.02 -9.13
N PRO A 377 47.79 5.21 -8.12
CA PRO A 377 48.89 6.16 -8.16
C PRO A 377 49.97 5.82 -9.19
#